data_AF-A0AA38N0D9-F1
#
_entry.id   AF-A0AA38N0D9-F1
#
_cell.length_a   1.000
_cell.length_b   1.000
_cell.length_c   1.000
_cell.angle_alpha   90.00
_cell.angle_beta   90.00
_cell.angle_gamma   90.00
#
_symmetry.space_group_name_H-M   'P 1'
#
loop_
_entity.id
_entity.type
_entity.pdbx_description
1 polymer ?
#
loop_
_entity_poly.entity_id
_entity_poly.type
_entity_poly.pdbx_seq_one_letter_code
_entity_poly.pdbx_strand_id
1 'polypeptide(L)'
;MSPISITSDEINRLIYAYFRDSGFEHSAYTLVKESQLERSPVFKKHVPRGELVELLSKSLLYNEVECHFQGGEAAIKCKAMFSLLEPHTCSPNPPESHTFVTPTYAPPFMMIPPPIQSNGAIQDPSKRKISPLPRSTTTTEKRTRKESNDMDVDTPVEPKHKAPDSSKKSKPKKLLQGPADDITDPSAITLMSGHTTEVFVCAFNPVKYNLLASGSKDAVVKIWTLSESSNGLAQAGDPITIDSFSQVESADLTCLSWSPDGTLLAIASYDSKLRICDTAGKMYFESDIHKGPVFTTRFSVSGRWLLTASLDGSSCVWDVAGKKLHQQYHGHKDCCLDVDWLNDNMFASCGADRQVHIFSVNEEKPIKTFGGHTDEINQIKCNPSGTRLASCSDDMTTRIWNVSKFSASTPLEADSIPGLGGSDTSDQVTILEGHKHSVSTIGWYQPPGTENELIATGSFDGATRLWDSVTGRCLYAFADHKRPVYALDISPNNHWLTTGGGDGWLHVYDLKTQTKIWSWFAGADRPGVFEIDWQTHKSQNIDRIAMALECRLVGVIDLCRVPAFANSRNS
;
A
#
# COMPACT_ATOMS: atom_id res chain seq x y z
N MET A 1 37.03 24.54 -17.36
CA MET A 1 36.32 23.89 -16.24
C MET A 1 36.93 24.42 -14.95
N SER A 2 36.14 25.04 -14.08
CA SER A 2 36.58 25.35 -12.72
C SER A 2 36.94 24.04 -12.02
N PRO A 3 38.08 23.92 -11.31
CA PRO A 3 38.39 22.71 -10.58
C PRO A 3 37.29 22.45 -9.56
N ILE A 4 36.77 21.21 -9.54
CA ILE A 4 35.85 20.76 -8.49
C ILE A 4 36.65 20.80 -7.19
N SER A 5 36.35 21.75 -6.30
CA SER A 5 36.95 21.83 -4.97
C SER A 5 35.98 21.24 -3.96
N ILE A 6 36.24 20.02 -3.50
CA ILE A 6 35.52 19.39 -2.39
C ILE A 6 36.39 19.56 -1.14
N THR A 7 35.84 20.21 -0.12
CA THR A 7 36.54 20.39 1.17
C THR A 7 36.23 19.23 2.13
N SER A 8 37.14 19.00 3.09
CA SER A 8 36.91 18.02 4.17
C SER A 8 35.65 18.34 4.98
N ASP A 9 35.34 19.62 5.14
CA ASP A 9 34.17 20.09 5.87
C ASP A 9 32.86 19.75 5.14
N GLU A 10 32.83 19.84 3.82
CA GLU A 10 31.67 19.43 3.01
C GLU A 10 31.46 17.92 3.08
N ILE A 11 32.52 17.13 3.02
CA ILE A 11 32.46 15.67 3.17
C ILE A 11 31.97 15.31 4.58
N ASN A 12 32.57 15.87 5.62
CA ASN A 12 32.17 15.64 7.01
C ASN A 12 30.71 16.08 7.24
N ARG A 13 30.25 17.14 6.56
CA ARG A 13 28.86 17.58 6.61
C ARG A 13 27.88 16.61 5.96
N LEU A 14 28.25 16.00 4.83
CA LEU A 14 27.45 14.96 4.17
C LEU A 14 27.39 13.68 5.02
N ILE A 15 28.52 13.24 5.58
CA ILE A 15 28.59 12.07 6.48
C ILE A 15 27.79 12.32 7.75
N TYR A 16 27.88 13.53 8.32
CA TYR A 16 27.08 13.92 9.48
C TYR A 16 25.57 13.89 9.19
N ALA A 17 25.14 14.41 8.03
CA ALA A 17 23.74 14.29 7.59
C ALA A 17 23.30 12.83 7.49
N TYR A 18 24.11 11.98 6.85
CA TYR A 18 23.82 10.57 6.71
C TYR A 18 23.67 9.86 8.08
N PHE A 19 24.60 10.07 9.02
CA PHE A 19 24.48 9.48 10.36
C PHE A 19 23.23 9.97 11.11
N ARG A 20 22.87 11.25 10.95
CA ARG A 20 21.63 11.80 11.53
C ARG A 20 20.40 11.16 10.91
N ASP A 21 20.36 10.99 9.59
CA ASP A 21 19.24 10.41 8.86
C ASP A 21 19.06 8.91 9.16
N SER A 22 20.16 8.16 9.27
CA SER A 22 20.14 6.72 9.62
C SER A 22 19.93 6.46 11.12
N GLY A 23 19.89 7.50 11.95
CA GLY A 23 19.66 7.40 13.40
C GLY A 23 20.87 6.95 14.23
N PHE A 24 22.09 7.11 13.72
CA PHE A 24 23.35 6.88 14.44
C PHE A 24 23.76 8.12 15.25
N GLU A 25 22.96 8.47 16.26
CA GLU A 25 23.11 9.74 17.00
C GLU A 25 24.45 9.87 17.74
N HIS A 26 24.97 8.77 18.32
CA HIS A 26 26.27 8.77 19.00
C HIS A 26 27.46 8.95 18.03
N SER A 27 27.41 8.30 16.87
CA SER A 27 28.44 8.43 15.84
C SER A 27 28.42 9.81 15.20
N ALA A 28 27.24 10.38 14.97
CA ALA A 28 27.07 11.75 14.50
C ALA A 28 27.65 12.78 15.49
N TYR A 29 27.38 12.61 16.79
CA TYR A 29 27.93 13.46 17.83
C TYR A 29 29.46 13.39 17.87
N THR A 30 30.02 12.18 17.84
CA THR A 30 31.47 11.96 17.89
C THR A 30 32.16 12.58 16.67
N LEU A 31 31.63 12.34 15.46
CA LEU A 31 32.14 12.93 14.23
C LEU A 31 32.18 14.45 14.30
N VAL A 32 31.13 15.10 14.79
CA VAL A 32 31.07 16.57 14.93
C VAL A 32 32.16 17.10 15.87
N LYS A 33 32.42 16.39 16.98
CA LYS A 33 33.44 16.81 17.95
C LYS A 33 34.85 16.56 17.43
N GLU A 34 35.11 15.41 16.82
CA GLU A 34 36.44 15.04 16.31
C GLU A 34 36.83 15.86 15.08
N SER A 35 35.91 16.08 14.14
CA SER A 35 36.15 16.89 12.94
C SER A 35 36.05 18.40 13.19
N GLN A 36 35.70 18.82 14.41
CA GLN A 36 35.39 20.22 14.75
C GLN A 36 34.34 20.86 13.82
N LEU A 37 33.41 20.06 13.29
CA LEU A 37 32.46 20.50 12.27
C LEU A 37 31.61 21.68 12.74
N GLU A 38 31.33 21.79 14.05
CA GLU A 38 30.63 22.94 14.65
C GLU A 38 31.26 24.31 14.34
N ARG A 39 32.57 24.36 14.05
CA ARG A 39 33.31 25.58 13.70
C ARG A 39 33.30 25.87 12.20
N SER A 40 32.85 24.91 11.39
CA SER A 40 32.81 25.04 9.94
C SER A 40 31.65 25.93 9.47
N PRO A 41 31.87 26.79 8.46
CA PRO A 41 30.80 27.61 7.90
C PRO A 41 29.71 26.77 7.22
N VAL A 42 30.00 25.54 6.80
CA VAL A 42 29.02 24.66 6.13
C VAL A 42 28.18 23.83 7.09
N PHE A 43 28.46 23.87 8.41
CA PHE A 43 27.73 23.04 9.38
C PHE A 43 26.23 23.32 9.40
N LYS A 44 25.85 24.60 9.33
CA LYS A 44 24.45 25.04 9.34
C LYS A 44 23.76 24.92 7.98
N LYS A 45 24.49 24.56 6.92
CA LYS A 45 23.89 24.38 5.58
C LYS A 45 22.93 23.19 5.62
N HIS A 46 21.74 23.35 5.08
CA HIS A 46 20.80 22.24 4.95
C HIS A 46 21.34 21.25 3.91
N VAL A 47 21.27 19.96 4.24
CA VAL A 47 21.60 18.86 3.34
C VAL A 47 20.33 18.02 3.25
N PRO A 48 19.75 17.82 2.05
CA PRO A 48 18.58 16.97 1.86
C PRO A 48 18.83 15.55 2.36
N ARG A 49 17.75 14.85 2.75
CA ARG A 49 17.87 13.46 3.21
C ARG A 49 18.35 12.58 2.07
N GLY A 50 19.35 11.74 2.36
CA GLY A 50 19.89 10.81 1.36
C GLY A 50 20.85 11.42 0.33
N GLU A 51 21.17 12.71 0.41
CA GLU A 51 22.05 13.41 -0.56
C GLU A 51 23.42 12.71 -0.73
N LEU A 52 24.01 12.18 0.35
CA LEU A 52 25.26 11.43 0.27
C LEU A 52 25.11 10.12 -0.52
N VAL A 53 23.97 9.43 -0.34
CA VAL A 53 23.67 8.17 -1.05
C VAL A 53 23.45 8.45 -2.53
N GLU A 54 22.75 9.54 -2.85
CA GLU A 54 22.52 9.99 -4.22
C GLU A 54 23.82 10.44 -4.92
N LEU A 55 24.69 11.17 -4.20
CA LEU A 55 26.00 11.55 -4.72
C LEU A 55 26.86 10.32 -5.00
N LEU A 56 26.85 9.33 -4.09
CA LEU A 56 27.57 8.07 -4.27
C LEU A 56 27.00 7.26 -5.44
N SER A 57 25.68 7.17 -5.60
CA SER A 57 25.06 6.45 -6.72
C SER A 57 25.36 7.10 -8.07
N LYS A 58 25.32 8.43 -8.15
CA LYS A 58 25.75 9.19 -9.34
C LYS A 58 27.24 8.99 -9.64
N SER A 59 28.08 8.98 -8.60
CA SER A 59 29.52 8.72 -8.76
C SER A 59 29.81 7.32 -9.25
N LEU A 60 29.02 6.33 -8.81
CA LEU A 60 29.11 4.94 -9.28
C LEU A 60 28.74 4.82 -10.75
N LEU A 61 27.63 5.46 -11.18
CA LEU A 61 27.23 5.49 -12.58
C LEU A 61 28.29 6.16 -13.46
N TYR A 62 28.87 7.28 -12.99
CA TYR A 62 29.94 7.95 -13.72
C TYR A 62 31.20 7.08 -13.84
N ASN A 63 31.61 6.43 -12.74
CA ASN A 63 32.77 5.56 -12.72
C ASN A 63 32.56 4.28 -13.55
N GLU A 64 31.34 3.72 -13.57
CA GLU A 64 30.96 2.63 -14.45
C GLU A 64 31.10 3.03 -15.93
N VAL A 65 30.59 4.22 -16.29
CA VAL A 65 30.72 4.77 -17.64
C VAL A 65 32.18 4.99 -18.01
N GLU A 66 33.00 5.62 -17.15
CA GLU A 66 34.43 5.81 -17.41
C GLU A 66 35.18 4.48 -17.55
N CYS A 67 34.91 3.50 -16.68
CA CYS A 67 35.57 2.19 -16.71
C CYS A 67 35.21 1.39 -17.97
N HIS A 68 34.02 1.60 -18.54
CA HIS A 68 33.56 0.89 -19.74
C HIS A 68 33.74 1.72 -21.02
N PHE A 69 34.27 2.94 -20.92
CA PHE A 69 34.53 3.82 -22.05
C PHE A 69 35.86 3.45 -22.75
N GLN A 70 35.77 2.97 -23.98
CA GLN A 70 36.91 2.96 -24.90
C GLN A 70 36.95 4.30 -25.64
N GLY A 71 38.08 5.00 -25.58
CA GLY A 71 38.27 6.35 -26.13
C GLY A 71 38.02 6.51 -27.63
N GLY A 72 36.78 6.35 -28.08
CA GLY A 72 36.33 6.56 -29.45
C GLY A 72 35.04 5.85 -29.88
N GLU A 73 34.76 4.61 -29.44
CA GLU A 73 33.57 3.84 -29.86
C GLU A 73 33.09 2.83 -28.80
N ALA A 74 31.77 2.57 -28.80
CA ALA A 74 30.94 1.61 -28.06
C ALA A 74 31.48 0.94 -26.77
N ALA A 75 30.77 1.20 -25.67
CA ALA A 75 31.01 0.64 -24.33
C ALA A 75 31.21 -0.89 -24.31
N ILE A 76 32.16 -1.34 -23.50
CA ILE A 76 32.37 -2.76 -23.21
C ILE A 76 31.09 -3.33 -22.58
N LYS A 77 30.48 -4.38 -23.15
CA LYS A 77 29.36 -5.12 -22.53
C LYS A 77 29.87 -5.94 -21.33
N CYS A 78 30.20 -5.25 -20.24
CA CYS A 78 30.61 -5.84 -18.98
C CYS A 78 29.36 -6.27 -18.18
N LYS A 79 29.42 -7.46 -17.58
CA LYS A 79 28.38 -7.98 -16.66
C LYS A 79 28.87 -8.15 -15.22
N ALA A 80 30.14 -7.83 -14.95
CA ALA A 80 30.70 -7.92 -13.61
C ALA A 80 30.05 -6.88 -12.68
N MET A 81 29.76 -7.27 -11.44
CA MET A 81 29.18 -6.36 -10.43
C MET A 81 30.20 -5.31 -10.01
N PHE A 82 29.73 -4.07 -9.83
CA PHE A 82 30.56 -2.96 -9.40
C PHE A 82 30.63 -2.92 -7.87
N SER A 83 31.83 -2.77 -7.31
CA SER A 83 32.07 -2.63 -5.87
C SER A 83 32.72 -1.27 -5.59
N LEU A 84 32.33 -0.61 -4.49
CA LEU A 84 33.00 0.60 -4.01
C LEU A 84 34.30 0.29 -3.26
N LEU A 85 34.46 -0.95 -2.78
CA LEU A 85 35.57 -1.36 -1.93
C LEU A 85 36.66 -2.12 -2.69
N GLU A 86 36.37 -2.57 -3.91
CA GLU A 86 37.27 -3.32 -4.76
C GLU A 86 37.36 -2.70 -6.16
N PRO A 87 38.54 -2.72 -6.82
CA PRO A 87 38.68 -2.18 -8.17
C PRO A 87 37.85 -2.99 -9.17
N HIS A 88 37.03 -2.29 -9.96
CA HIS A 88 36.21 -2.93 -10.98
C HIS A 88 37.08 -3.56 -12.07
N THR A 89 36.89 -4.86 -12.31
CA THR A 89 37.55 -5.59 -13.40
C THR A 89 36.52 -5.99 -14.43
N CYS A 90 36.58 -5.36 -15.61
CA CYS A 90 35.62 -5.62 -16.67
C CYS A 90 35.67 -7.08 -17.14
N SER A 91 34.55 -7.79 -17.04
CA SER A 91 34.40 -9.14 -17.59
C SER A 91 33.04 -9.30 -18.27
N PRO A 92 32.99 -9.76 -19.54
CA PRO A 92 31.74 -10.07 -20.23
C PRO A 92 31.09 -11.37 -19.73
N ASN A 93 31.87 -12.25 -19.09
CA ASN A 93 31.43 -13.50 -18.46
C ASN A 93 32.09 -13.60 -17.06
N PRO A 94 31.62 -12.83 -16.06
CA PRO A 94 32.15 -12.94 -14.72
C PRO A 94 31.84 -14.33 -14.14
N PRO A 95 32.76 -14.98 -13.42
CA PRO A 95 32.47 -16.21 -12.71
C PRO A 95 31.40 -15.96 -11.64
N GLU A 96 30.43 -16.87 -11.51
CA GLU A 96 29.39 -16.84 -10.47
C GLU A 96 29.97 -17.18 -9.08
N SER A 97 30.96 -16.42 -8.59
CA SER A 97 31.35 -16.43 -7.18
C SER A 97 32.44 -15.39 -6.88
N HIS A 98 32.07 -14.29 -6.25
CA HIS A 98 32.91 -13.65 -5.25
C HIS A 98 32.16 -13.71 -3.93
N THR A 99 32.35 -14.79 -3.19
CA THR A 99 32.02 -14.86 -1.77
C THR A 99 32.83 -13.79 -1.06
N PHE A 100 32.19 -12.73 -0.57
CA PHE A 100 32.76 -11.94 0.50
C PHE A 100 33.02 -12.89 1.67
N VAL A 101 34.29 -13.12 1.99
CA VAL A 101 34.68 -13.78 3.23
C VAL A 101 34.39 -12.78 4.34
N THR A 102 33.33 -12.99 5.10
CA THR A 102 33.13 -12.32 6.37
C THR A 102 34.24 -12.76 7.33
N PRO A 103 35.03 -11.84 7.90
CA PRO A 103 35.97 -12.20 8.95
C PRO A 103 35.17 -12.65 10.17
N THR A 104 35.38 -13.89 10.61
CA THR A 104 34.86 -14.44 11.86
C THR A 104 35.53 -13.73 13.04
N TYR A 105 34.92 -12.64 13.50
CA TYR A 105 35.22 -12.08 14.82
C TYR A 105 34.17 -12.62 15.81
N ALA A 106 34.54 -13.67 16.55
CA ALA A 106 33.78 -14.11 17.71
C ALA A 106 34.04 -13.12 18.86
N PRO A 107 33.02 -12.49 19.47
CA PRO A 107 33.23 -11.75 20.70
C PRO A 107 33.47 -12.76 21.85
N PRO A 108 34.36 -12.46 22.81
CA PRO A 108 34.59 -13.33 23.95
C PRO A 108 33.35 -13.36 24.86
N PHE A 109 33.05 -14.56 25.36
CA PHE A 109 32.12 -14.81 26.46
C PHE A 109 32.37 -13.82 27.62
N MET A 110 31.37 -12.99 27.94
CA MET A 110 31.28 -12.35 29.26
C MET A 110 30.32 -13.15 30.12
N MET A 111 30.85 -13.72 31.20
CA MET A 111 30.05 -14.34 32.25
C MET A 111 29.27 -13.25 33.00
N ILE A 112 27.96 -13.43 33.12
CA ILE A 112 27.12 -12.65 34.03
C ILE A 112 27.28 -13.25 35.44
N PRO A 113 27.66 -12.48 36.48
CA PRO A 113 27.62 -12.98 37.86
C PRO A 113 26.18 -12.92 38.41
N PRO A 114 25.80 -13.80 39.36
CA PRO A 114 24.43 -13.88 39.84
C PRO A 114 24.06 -12.69 40.75
N PRO A 115 22.75 -12.40 40.93
CA PRO A 115 22.30 -11.24 41.68
C PRO A 115 22.55 -11.39 43.19
N ILE A 116 23.08 -10.33 43.79
CA ILE A 116 23.20 -10.18 45.24
C ILE A 116 21.83 -9.81 45.81
N GLN A 117 21.30 -10.67 46.69
CA GLN A 117 20.19 -10.35 47.57
C GLN A 117 20.67 -9.45 48.71
N SER A 118 19.92 -8.39 49.02
CA SER A 118 19.93 -7.84 50.38
C SER A 118 18.53 -7.40 50.80
N ASN A 119 18.05 -8.00 51.88
CA ASN A 119 16.82 -7.70 52.60
C ASN A 119 17.08 -6.61 53.65
N GLY A 120 16.17 -5.63 53.74
CA GLY A 120 15.72 -4.92 54.97
C GLY A 120 16.77 -4.07 55.73
N ALA A 121 16.45 -3.00 56.45
CA ALA A 121 15.17 -2.44 56.88
C ALA A 121 15.39 -1.02 57.49
N ILE A 122 14.44 -0.11 57.23
CA ILE A 122 13.88 0.96 58.10
C ILE A 122 14.82 2.04 58.68
N GLN A 123 14.56 3.32 58.33
CA GLN A 123 14.13 4.41 59.24
C GLN A 123 13.82 5.71 58.47
N ASP A 124 12.60 6.21 58.62
CA ASP A 124 12.13 7.60 58.38
C ASP A 124 12.27 8.38 59.73
N PRO A 125 12.06 9.72 59.91
CA PRO A 125 11.44 10.71 59.01
C PRO A 125 12.04 12.15 59.01
N SER A 126 11.66 13.00 58.04
CA SER A 126 11.09 14.36 58.30
C SER A 126 10.98 15.31 57.09
N LYS A 127 9.73 15.76 56.85
CA LYS A 127 9.24 17.12 56.55
C LYS A 127 9.90 17.97 55.43
N ARG A 128 9.12 18.26 54.37
CA ARG A 128 8.45 19.58 54.16
C ARG A 128 7.44 19.58 53.00
N LYS A 129 6.33 20.30 53.23
CA LYS A 129 5.19 20.62 52.35
C LYS A 129 5.57 21.66 51.27
N ILE A 130 4.83 21.69 50.14
CA ILE A 130 4.05 22.84 49.58
C ILE A 130 3.54 22.48 48.16
N SER A 131 2.27 22.79 47.88
CA SER A 131 1.57 22.88 46.57
C SER A 131 1.12 24.35 46.34
N PRO A 132 0.55 24.86 45.20
CA PRO A 132 0.33 24.37 43.80
C PRO A 132 0.74 25.39 42.64
N LEU A 133 0.49 25.00 41.37
CA LEU A 133 0.51 25.64 40.00
C LEU A 133 0.37 27.20 39.83
N PRO A 134 0.68 27.88 38.66
CA PRO A 134 0.37 27.50 37.24
C PRO A 134 1.25 28.00 36.02
N ARG A 135 0.95 27.47 34.80
CA ARG A 135 1.18 27.96 33.39
C ARG A 135 2.63 28.31 32.94
N SER A 136 3.10 28.17 31.71
CA SER A 136 2.73 27.59 30.40
C SER A 136 3.93 27.85 29.47
N THR A 137 4.36 26.90 28.63
CA THR A 137 4.84 27.14 27.25
C THR A 137 5.10 25.83 26.52
N THR A 138 4.63 25.82 25.28
CA THR A 138 4.66 24.80 24.23
C THR A 138 6.06 24.45 23.72
N THR A 139 6.27 23.19 23.34
CA THR A 139 6.76 22.80 22.00
C THR A 139 6.63 21.29 21.83
N THR A 140 5.96 20.90 20.75
CA THR A 140 5.64 19.53 20.36
C THR A 140 6.59 19.16 19.23
N GLU A 141 7.46 18.18 19.43
CA GLU A 141 8.22 17.56 18.34
C GLU A 141 7.69 16.14 18.11
N LYS A 142 7.06 15.96 16.94
CA LYS A 142 6.66 14.67 16.37
C LYS A 142 7.90 13.92 15.90
N ARG A 143 8.05 12.66 16.29
CA ARG A 143 9.15 11.77 15.89
C ARG A 143 8.59 10.59 15.09
N THR A 144 9.13 10.46 13.88
CA THR A 144 8.97 9.39 12.89
C THR A 144 9.33 8.00 13.46
N ARG A 145 8.51 6.99 13.16
CA ARG A 145 8.82 5.57 13.46
C ARG A 145 9.63 4.96 12.32
N LYS A 146 10.61 4.17 12.75
CA LYS A 146 11.64 3.44 12.03
C LYS A 146 11.12 2.10 11.54
N GLU A 147 11.56 1.73 10.34
CA GLU A 147 11.48 0.39 9.74
C GLU A 147 12.33 -0.62 10.54
N SER A 148 11.87 -1.87 10.63
CA SER A 148 12.66 -3.03 11.03
C SER A 148 12.25 -4.26 10.23
N ASN A 149 13.15 -4.75 9.38
CA ASN A 149 13.18 -6.12 8.88
C ASN A 149 14.56 -6.69 9.18
N ASP A 150 14.61 -7.92 9.68
CA ASP A 150 15.58 -8.97 9.32
C ASP A 150 15.23 -10.24 10.13
N MET A 151 14.84 -11.32 9.44
CA MET A 151 14.77 -12.67 10.00
C MET A 151 15.31 -13.67 8.98
N ASP A 152 16.53 -14.14 9.22
CA ASP A 152 17.09 -15.35 8.62
C ASP A 152 16.60 -16.59 9.40
N VAL A 153 16.25 -17.67 8.68
CA VAL A 153 15.95 -18.99 9.24
C VAL A 153 16.82 -20.03 8.53
N ASP A 154 17.83 -20.53 9.25
CA ASP A 154 18.63 -21.70 8.88
C ASP A 154 17.96 -23.00 9.36
N THR A 155 17.99 -24.06 8.56
CA THR A 155 17.88 -25.47 9.00
C THR A 155 18.41 -26.43 7.90
N PRO A 156 18.79 -27.70 8.23
CA PRO A 156 20.12 -28.23 7.91
C PRO A 156 20.14 -29.29 6.78
N VAL A 157 21.36 -29.55 6.30
CA VAL A 157 21.72 -30.47 5.20
C VAL A 157 21.87 -31.93 5.68
N GLU A 158 21.31 -32.88 4.91
CA GLU A 158 21.70 -34.30 4.90
C GLU A 158 22.17 -34.76 3.49
N PRO A 159 22.94 -35.87 3.37
CA PRO A 159 24.01 -35.94 2.38
C PRO A 159 23.69 -36.67 1.06
N LYS A 160 24.30 -36.12 0.00
CA LYS A 160 24.76 -36.68 -1.28
C LYS A 160 24.39 -38.14 -1.61
N HIS A 161 23.65 -38.31 -2.71
CA HIS A 161 23.77 -39.47 -3.60
C HIS A 161 24.01 -39.04 -5.06
N LYS A 162 24.88 -39.82 -5.72
CA LYS A 162 25.47 -39.63 -7.06
C LYS A 162 24.43 -39.66 -8.18
N ALA A 163 24.66 -38.83 -9.20
CA ALA A 163 23.95 -38.80 -10.47
C ALA A 163 24.16 -40.09 -11.30
N PRO A 164 23.23 -40.36 -12.23
CA PRO A 164 23.69 -40.45 -13.62
C PRO A 164 22.80 -39.68 -14.63
N ASP A 165 23.50 -38.93 -15.45
CA ASP A 165 23.40 -38.82 -16.92
C ASP A 165 22.05 -39.06 -17.62
N SER A 166 21.49 -38.02 -18.23
CA SER A 166 21.14 -38.01 -19.67
C SER A 166 20.36 -36.76 -20.07
N SER A 167 20.75 -36.24 -21.23
CA SER A 167 20.18 -35.14 -22.00
C SER A 167 18.64 -35.05 -22.03
N LYS A 168 18.07 -34.00 -21.42
CA LYS A 168 16.81 -33.38 -21.86
C LYS A 168 16.87 -31.87 -21.62
N LYS A 169 16.76 -31.07 -22.69
CA LYS A 169 16.51 -29.62 -22.59
C LYS A 169 15.22 -29.44 -21.79
N SER A 170 15.30 -28.99 -20.54
CA SER A 170 14.12 -28.68 -19.74
C SER A 170 13.50 -27.41 -20.29
N LYS A 171 12.28 -27.50 -20.84
CA LYS A 171 11.41 -26.34 -21.04
C LYS A 171 11.32 -25.58 -19.71
N PRO A 172 11.22 -24.23 -19.71
CA PRO A 172 10.98 -23.48 -18.48
C PRO A 172 9.76 -24.09 -17.79
N LYS A 173 9.91 -24.49 -16.52
CA LYS A 173 8.79 -25.02 -15.73
C LYS A 173 7.75 -23.91 -15.66
N LYS A 174 6.57 -24.11 -16.25
CA LYS A 174 5.41 -23.24 -15.99
C LYS A 174 5.23 -23.22 -14.47
N LEU A 175 5.36 -22.05 -13.87
CA LEU A 175 4.95 -21.83 -12.49
C LEU A 175 3.41 -21.90 -12.54
N LEU A 176 2.84 -22.99 -12.05
CA LEU A 176 1.39 -23.19 -11.96
C LEU A 176 1.08 -23.30 -10.48
N GLN A 177 0.11 -22.53 -10.00
CA GLN A 177 -0.32 -22.59 -8.60
C GLN A 177 -1.80 -22.95 -8.48
N GLY A 178 -2.62 -22.57 -9.45
CA GLY A 178 -4.04 -22.87 -9.51
C GLY A 178 -4.33 -24.09 -10.39
N PRO A 179 -5.47 -24.78 -10.13
CA PRO A 179 -5.84 -26.02 -10.83
C PRO A 179 -6.24 -25.83 -12.30
N ALA A 180 -6.47 -24.60 -12.76
CA ALA A 180 -6.92 -24.30 -14.12
C ALA A 180 -5.94 -23.38 -14.91
N ASP A 181 -4.76 -23.12 -14.36
CA ASP A 181 -3.78 -22.19 -14.93
C ASP A 181 -3.25 -22.67 -16.30
N ASP A 182 -3.11 -23.99 -16.48
CA ASP A 182 -2.52 -24.60 -17.67
C ASP A 182 -3.50 -24.73 -18.86
N ILE A 183 -4.79 -24.83 -18.56
CA ILE A 183 -5.89 -24.93 -19.52
C ILE A 183 -6.51 -23.57 -19.88
N THR A 184 -6.09 -22.49 -19.21
CA THR A 184 -6.58 -21.14 -19.53
C THR A 184 -6.04 -20.70 -20.88
N ASP A 185 -6.95 -20.26 -21.76
CA ASP A 185 -6.58 -19.67 -23.05
C ASP A 185 -5.79 -18.38 -22.79
N PRO A 186 -4.54 -18.23 -23.30
CA PRO A 186 -3.77 -17.01 -23.11
C PRO A 186 -4.49 -15.75 -23.61
N SER A 187 -5.40 -15.89 -24.57
CA SER A 187 -6.21 -14.78 -25.08
C SER A 187 -7.37 -14.38 -24.15
N ALA A 188 -7.56 -15.06 -23.03
CA ALA A 188 -8.39 -14.59 -21.92
C ALA A 188 -7.76 -13.39 -21.20
N ILE A 189 -6.46 -13.14 -21.38
CA ILE A 189 -5.75 -12.02 -20.74
C ILE A 189 -5.31 -11.03 -21.82
N THR A 190 -5.78 -9.79 -21.72
CA THR A 190 -5.29 -8.65 -22.51
C THR A 190 -4.36 -7.81 -21.65
N LEU A 191 -3.13 -7.58 -22.12
CA LEU A 191 -2.19 -6.63 -21.52
C LEU A 191 -2.10 -5.38 -22.38
N MET A 192 -2.42 -4.23 -21.80
CA MET A 192 -2.44 -2.94 -22.46
C MET A 192 -1.19 -2.14 -22.07
N SER A 193 -0.43 -1.73 -23.09
CA SER A 193 0.76 -0.88 -22.94
C SER A 193 0.43 0.57 -23.24
N GLY A 194 1.00 1.50 -22.48
CA GLY A 194 0.89 2.93 -22.76
C GLY A 194 1.45 3.84 -21.68
N HIS A 195 1.51 3.37 -20.44
CA HIS A 195 2.21 4.09 -19.36
C HIS A 195 3.73 3.94 -19.49
N THR A 196 4.44 4.93 -18.98
CA THR A 196 5.91 4.99 -19.04
C THR A 196 6.59 4.43 -17.78
N THR A 197 5.83 4.31 -16.69
CA THR A 197 6.26 3.83 -15.37
C THR A 197 5.14 2.99 -14.72
N GLU A 198 5.33 2.57 -13.47
CA GLU A 198 4.46 1.67 -12.72
C GLU A 198 2.99 2.14 -12.72
N VAL A 199 2.04 1.24 -13.00
CA VAL A 199 0.61 1.54 -12.86
C VAL A 199 0.17 1.19 -11.45
N PHE A 200 -0.30 2.17 -10.68
CA PHE A 200 -0.69 1.97 -9.29
C PHE A 200 -2.17 1.66 -9.10
N VAL A 201 -3.04 2.25 -9.94
CA VAL A 201 -4.49 2.18 -9.74
C VAL A 201 -5.23 1.91 -11.03
N CYS A 202 -6.36 1.21 -10.95
CA CYS A 202 -7.29 1.01 -12.05
C CYS A 202 -8.73 0.94 -11.54
N ALA A 203 -9.68 1.40 -12.36
CA ALA A 203 -11.10 1.38 -12.02
C ALA A 203 -11.98 1.27 -13.26
N PHE A 204 -12.80 0.23 -13.34
CA PHE A 204 -13.86 0.09 -14.33
C PHE A 204 -14.95 1.12 -14.12
N ASN A 205 -15.49 1.62 -15.22
CA ASN A 205 -16.66 2.47 -15.16
C ASN A 205 -17.91 1.63 -14.77
N PRO A 206 -18.73 2.08 -13.81
CA PRO A 206 -19.85 1.30 -13.29
C PRO A 206 -21.06 1.25 -14.22
N VAL A 207 -21.15 2.12 -15.23
CA VAL A 207 -22.30 2.21 -16.15
C VAL A 207 -21.88 1.94 -17.60
N LYS A 208 -20.77 2.52 -18.04
CA LYS A 208 -20.19 2.32 -19.37
C LYS A 208 -19.16 1.18 -19.31
N TYR A 209 -19.62 -0.06 -19.39
CA TYR A 209 -18.78 -1.24 -19.14
C TYR A 209 -17.60 -1.43 -20.11
N ASN A 210 -17.54 -0.67 -21.19
CA ASN A 210 -16.39 -0.64 -22.10
C ASN A 210 -15.27 0.31 -21.65
N LEU A 211 -15.46 1.09 -20.57
CA LEU A 211 -14.44 2.03 -20.08
C LEU A 211 -13.72 1.49 -18.86
N LEU A 212 -12.40 1.60 -18.89
CA LEU A 212 -11.50 1.35 -17.76
C LEU A 212 -10.58 2.56 -17.61
N ALA A 213 -10.42 3.06 -16.40
CA ALA A 213 -9.41 4.06 -16.09
C ALA A 213 -8.18 3.39 -15.46
N SER A 214 -6.98 3.88 -15.76
CA SER A 214 -5.75 3.53 -15.06
C SER A 214 -4.93 4.77 -14.72
N GLY A 215 -4.23 4.70 -13.60
CA GLY A 215 -3.37 5.76 -13.09
C GLY A 215 -2.02 5.22 -12.70
N SER A 216 -0.97 5.96 -13.04
CA SER A 216 0.42 5.53 -12.97
C SER A 216 1.29 6.56 -12.28
N LYS A 217 2.50 6.13 -11.91
CA LYS A 217 3.56 6.96 -11.36
C LYS A 217 4.00 8.08 -12.31
N ASP A 218 3.77 7.92 -13.61
CA ASP A 218 4.09 8.92 -14.63
C ASP A 218 3.17 10.15 -14.61
N ALA A 219 2.30 10.26 -13.60
CA ALA A 219 1.32 11.32 -13.48
C ALA A 219 0.36 11.37 -14.67
N VAL A 220 0.07 10.22 -15.29
CA VAL A 220 -0.88 10.12 -16.40
C VAL A 220 -2.05 9.25 -16.00
N VAL A 221 -3.27 9.75 -16.26
CA VAL A 221 -4.48 8.92 -16.28
C VAL A 221 -4.76 8.51 -17.72
N LYS A 222 -5.06 7.23 -17.92
CA LYS A 222 -5.53 6.70 -19.21
C LYS A 222 -6.94 6.17 -19.06
N ILE A 223 -7.83 6.56 -19.98
CA ILE A 223 -9.17 5.97 -20.10
C ILE A 223 -9.16 5.09 -21.35
N TRP A 224 -9.21 3.79 -21.13
CA TRP A 224 -9.20 2.75 -22.15
C TRP A 224 -10.62 2.48 -22.62
N THR A 225 -10.80 2.36 -23.94
CA THR A 225 -12.02 1.82 -24.52
C THR A 225 -11.77 0.36 -24.89
N LEU A 226 -12.41 -0.55 -24.16
CA LEU A 226 -12.38 -1.97 -24.38
C LEU A 226 -13.38 -2.31 -25.48
N SER A 227 -12.89 -2.61 -26.69
CA SER A 227 -13.73 -3.11 -27.78
C SER A 227 -13.83 -4.63 -27.71
N GLU A 228 -15.03 -5.17 -27.86
CA GLU A 228 -15.21 -6.59 -28.12
C GLU A 228 -14.83 -6.85 -29.58
N SER A 229 -13.69 -7.50 -29.83
CA SER A 229 -13.42 -8.00 -31.16
C SER A 229 -14.38 -9.15 -31.47
N SER A 230 -14.76 -9.32 -32.74
CA SER A 230 -15.53 -10.48 -33.21
C SER A 230 -14.83 -11.83 -32.96
N ASN A 231 -13.58 -11.82 -32.47
CA ASN A 231 -12.80 -12.98 -32.04
C ASN A 231 -12.69 -13.09 -30.50
N GLY A 232 -13.48 -12.35 -29.72
CA GLY A 232 -13.55 -12.46 -28.25
C GLY A 232 -12.34 -11.90 -27.50
N LEU A 233 -11.53 -11.06 -28.13
CA LEU A 233 -10.46 -10.31 -27.48
C LEU A 233 -10.95 -8.91 -27.16
N ALA A 234 -10.81 -8.47 -25.91
CA ALA A 234 -10.86 -7.05 -25.60
C ALA A 234 -9.65 -6.40 -26.28
N GLN A 235 -9.88 -5.66 -27.37
CA GLN A 235 -8.83 -4.83 -27.97
C GLN A 235 -9.02 -3.43 -27.42
N ALA A 236 -8.00 -2.90 -26.74
CA ALA A 236 -8.03 -1.54 -26.28
C ALA A 236 -7.79 -0.61 -27.47
N GLY A 237 -8.72 0.30 -27.72
CA GLY A 237 -8.45 1.43 -28.60
C GLY A 237 -7.40 2.36 -28.01
N ASP A 238 -6.92 3.32 -28.80
CA ASP A 238 -6.00 4.36 -28.30
C ASP A 238 -6.63 5.04 -27.07
N PRO A 239 -5.97 5.00 -25.90
CA PRO A 239 -6.57 5.51 -24.68
C PRO A 239 -6.61 7.03 -24.70
N ILE A 240 -7.70 7.59 -24.18
CA ILE A 240 -7.76 9.01 -23.85
C ILE A 240 -6.74 9.24 -22.75
N THR A 241 -5.85 10.20 -22.97
CA THR A 241 -4.74 10.52 -22.05
C THR A 241 -5.01 11.85 -21.38
N ILE A 242 -4.87 11.87 -20.04
CA ILE A 242 -4.99 13.06 -19.21
C ILE A 242 -3.65 13.24 -18.51
N ASP A 243 -2.96 14.35 -18.81
CA ASP A 243 -1.60 14.67 -18.38
C ASP A 243 -1.47 16.10 -17.80
N SER A 244 -2.60 16.69 -17.39
CA SER A 244 -2.69 18.05 -16.80
C SER A 244 -2.20 18.14 -15.34
N PHE A 245 -0.98 17.64 -15.05
CA PHE A 245 -0.41 17.59 -13.70
C PHE A 245 0.74 18.58 -13.54
N SER A 246 0.68 19.42 -12.50
CA SER A 246 1.58 20.58 -12.34
C SER A 246 3.01 20.22 -11.91
N GLN A 247 3.22 19.03 -11.36
CA GLN A 247 4.52 18.54 -10.91
C GLN A 247 4.68 17.06 -11.31
N VAL A 248 5.02 16.82 -12.58
CA VAL A 248 5.14 15.46 -13.16
C VAL A 248 6.10 14.58 -12.34
N GLU A 249 7.13 15.15 -11.71
CA GLU A 249 8.11 14.41 -10.90
C GLU A 249 7.59 13.95 -9.52
N SER A 250 6.39 14.36 -9.09
CA SER A 250 5.82 14.00 -7.78
C SER A 250 4.29 13.91 -7.78
N ALA A 251 3.69 13.44 -8.87
CA ALA A 251 2.24 13.36 -9.07
C ALA A 251 1.75 11.91 -9.20
N ASP A 252 2.34 11.00 -8.44
CA ASP A 252 1.92 9.60 -8.33
C ASP A 252 0.42 9.53 -8.07
N LEU A 253 -0.29 8.77 -8.89
CA LEU A 253 -1.73 8.61 -8.79
C LEU A 253 -2.08 7.58 -7.73
N THR A 254 -2.94 7.98 -6.80
CA THR A 254 -3.22 7.24 -5.57
C THR A 254 -4.59 6.60 -5.54
N CYS A 255 -5.57 7.21 -6.22
CA CYS A 255 -6.93 6.70 -6.27
C CYS A 255 -7.66 7.20 -7.53
N LEU A 256 -8.48 6.32 -8.09
CA LEU A 256 -9.42 6.61 -9.16
C LEU A 256 -10.80 6.15 -8.71
N SER A 257 -11.78 7.04 -8.75
CA SER A 257 -13.17 6.71 -8.40
C SER A 257 -14.12 7.26 -9.45
N TRP A 258 -14.89 6.38 -10.09
CA TRP A 258 -15.99 6.80 -10.94
C TRP A 258 -17.18 7.26 -10.10
N SER A 259 -17.94 8.22 -10.60
CA SER A 259 -19.25 8.57 -10.06
C SER A 259 -20.24 7.42 -10.27
N PRO A 260 -21.29 7.27 -9.44
CA PRO A 260 -22.24 6.17 -9.54
C PRO A 260 -22.97 6.08 -10.89
N ASP A 261 -23.17 7.22 -11.55
CA ASP A 261 -23.76 7.31 -12.89
C ASP A 261 -22.74 7.07 -14.03
N GLY A 262 -21.46 6.86 -13.69
CA GLY A 262 -20.37 6.62 -14.62
C GLY A 262 -20.02 7.81 -15.52
N THR A 263 -20.44 9.02 -15.19
CA THR A 263 -20.21 10.21 -16.03
C THR A 263 -18.92 10.95 -15.70
N LEU A 264 -18.48 10.89 -14.44
CA LEU A 264 -17.31 11.60 -13.92
C LEU A 264 -16.31 10.63 -13.28
N LEU A 265 -15.02 10.99 -13.38
CA LEU A 265 -13.91 10.29 -12.73
C LEU A 265 -13.20 11.28 -11.81
N ALA A 266 -13.16 10.97 -10.51
CA ALA A 266 -12.34 11.66 -9.54
C ALA A 266 -10.94 11.04 -9.52
N ILE A 267 -9.92 11.90 -9.44
CA ILE A 267 -8.51 11.57 -9.52
C ILE A 267 -7.81 12.18 -8.31
N ALA A 268 -7.21 11.33 -7.50
CA ALA A 268 -6.34 11.70 -6.38
C ALA A 268 -4.86 11.52 -6.79
N SER A 269 -4.00 12.44 -6.33
CA SER A 269 -2.57 12.36 -6.60
C SER A 269 -1.70 12.96 -5.48
N TYR A 270 -0.40 12.63 -5.52
CA TYR A 270 0.60 13.22 -4.64
C TYR A 270 0.86 14.73 -4.86
N ASP A 271 0.42 15.31 -5.98
CA ASP A 271 0.58 16.74 -6.26
C ASP A 271 -0.37 17.65 -5.47
N SER A 272 -1.10 17.09 -4.50
CA SER A 272 -2.00 17.77 -3.57
C SER A 272 -3.25 18.37 -4.21
N LYS A 273 -3.52 18.11 -5.49
CA LYS A 273 -4.70 18.62 -6.18
C LYS A 273 -5.73 17.54 -6.40
N LEU A 274 -6.99 17.88 -6.12
CA LEU A 274 -8.14 17.09 -6.54
C LEU A 274 -8.48 17.44 -8.00
N ARG A 275 -8.69 16.43 -8.82
CA ARG A 275 -9.14 16.57 -10.21
C ARG A 275 -10.38 15.72 -10.45
N ILE A 276 -11.32 16.26 -11.22
CA ILE A 276 -12.48 15.53 -11.73
C ILE A 276 -12.56 15.76 -13.23
N CYS A 277 -12.68 14.70 -14.02
CA CYS A 277 -12.87 14.77 -15.47
C CYS A 277 -14.11 13.97 -15.90
N ASP A 278 -14.60 14.23 -17.11
CA ASP A 278 -15.63 13.39 -17.73
C ASP A 278 -15.01 12.17 -18.45
N THR A 279 -15.86 11.31 -19.01
CA THR A 279 -15.44 10.12 -19.76
C THR A 279 -14.67 10.42 -21.05
N ALA A 280 -14.69 11.67 -21.54
CA ALA A 280 -13.91 12.12 -22.68
C ALA A 280 -12.54 12.72 -22.27
N GLY A 281 -12.21 12.66 -20.98
CA GLY A 281 -10.98 13.23 -20.41
C GLY A 281 -11.01 14.75 -20.26
N LYS A 282 -12.17 15.39 -20.47
CA LYS A 282 -12.29 16.83 -20.28
C LYS A 282 -12.40 17.14 -18.80
N MET A 283 -11.55 18.06 -18.33
CA MET A 283 -11.59 18.53 -16.95
C MET A 283 -12.93 19.17 -16.61
N TYR A 284 -13.59 18.62 -15.59
CA TYR A 284 -14.86 19.09 -15.05
C TYR A 284 -14.64 20.09 -13.92
N PHE A 285 -13.71 19.80 -13.01
CA PHE A 285 -13.34 20.58 -11.84
C PHE A 285 -11.91 20.25 -11.38
N GLU A 286 -11.19 21.24 -10.86
CA GLU A 286 -9.88 21.09 -10.20
C GLU A 286 -9.85 21.94 -8.94
N SER A 287 -9.17 21.46 -7.89
CA SER A 287 -8.97 22.21 -6.66
C SER A 287 -7.62 21.96 -6.00
N ASP A 288 -7.05 23.01 -5.42
CA ASP A 288 -5.76 23.08 -4.73
C ASP A 288 -5.91 23.43 -3.23
N ILE A 289 -7.08 23.14 -2.66
CA ILE A 289 -7.36 23.38 -1.24
C ILE A 289 -6.45 22.52 -0.36
N HIS A 290 -6.29 21.24 -0.69
CA HIS A 290 -5.39 20.35 0.03
C HIS A 290 -3.95 20.86 0.00
N LYS A 291 -3.24 20.71 1.12
CA LYS A 291 -1.85 21.16 1.30
C LYS A 291 -0.85 20.01 1.39
N GLY A 292 -1.31 18.80 1.05
CA GLY A 292 -0.48 17.62 0.88
C GLY A 292 -1.14 16.62 -0.06
N PRO A 293 -0.44 15.53 -0.43
CA PRO A 293 -0.95 14.41 -1.22
C PRO A 293 -2.38 14.04 -0.87
N VAL A 294 -3.21 13.83 -1.90
CA VAL A 294 -4.56 13.28 -1.73
C VAL A 294 -4.43 11.77 -1.89
N PHE A 295 -4.84 11.00 -0.89
CA PHE A 295 -4.67 9.54 -0.89
C PHE A 295 -5.88 8.81 -1.47
N THR A 296 -7.09 9.30 -1.20
CA THR A 296 -8.31 8.60 -1.59
C THR A 296 -9.41 9.59 -2.01
N THR A 297 -10.28 9.11 -2.89
CA THR A 297 -11.47 9.80 -3.38
C THR A 297 -12.64 8.83 -3.39
N ARG A 298 -13.81 9.22 -2.87
CA ARG A 298 -15.04 8.39 -2.88
C ARG A 298 -16.26 9.24 -3.20
N PHE A 299 -16.98 8.92 -4.27
CA PHE A 299 -18.31 9.51 -4.50
C PHE A 299 -19.33 8.93 -3.52
N SER A 300 -20.27 9.76 -3.07
CA SER A 300 -21.42 9.27 -2.30
C SER A 300 -22.36 8.47 -3.20
N VAL A 301 -23.27 7.69 -2.61
CA VAL A 301 -24.18 6.80 -3.35
C VAL A 301 -25.08 7.59 -4.31
N SER A 302 -25.51 8.80 -3.95
CA SER A 302 -26.25 9.68 -4.87
C SER A 302 -25.39 10.38 -5.92
N GLY A 303 -24.06 10.36 -5.78
CA GLY A 303 -23.13 11.14 -6.59
C GLY A 303 -23.17 12.64 -6.32
N ARG A 304 -23.96 13.10 -5.34
CA ARG A 304 -24.04 14.52 -4.95
C ARG A 304 -22.71 15.01 -4.38
N TRP A 305 -22.08 14.18 -3.57
CA TRP A 305 -20.88 14.51 -2.84
C TRP A 305 -19.70 13.69 -3.33
N LEU A 306 -18.51 14.30 -3.24
CA LEU A 306 -17.24 13.61 -3.31
C LEU A 306 -16.51 13.83 -1.99
N LEU A 307 -15.90 12.77 -1.46
CA LEU A 307 -15.08 12.79 -0.26
C LEU A 307 -13.62 12.57 -0.61
N THR A 308 -12.72 13.30 0.04
CA THR A 308 -11.27 13.15 -0.12
C THR A 308 -10.55 13.05 1.22
N ALA A 309 -9.41 12.36 1.24
CA ALA A 309 -8.49 12.29 2.39
C ALA A 309 -7.07 12.69 1.96
N SER A 310 -6.32 13.35 2.85
CA SER A 310 -5.01 13.89 2.52
C SER A 310 -3.96 13.76 3.63
N LEU A 311 -2.68 13.76 3.21
CA LEU A 311 -1.50 13.89 4.06
C LEU A 311 -1.56 15.13 4.97
N ASP A 312 -2.27 16.19 4.56
CA ASP A 312 -2.44 17.39 5.40
C ASP A 312 -3.29 17.16 6.67
N GLY A 313 -3.82 15.94 6.86
CA GLY A 313 -4.63 15.54 7.99
C GLY A 313 -6.11 15.90 7.86
N SER A 314 -6.50 16.51 6.74
CA SER A 314 -7.88 16.88 6.48
C SER A 314 -8.59 15.85 5.60
N SER A 315 -9.90 15.71 5.85
CA SER A 315 -10.84 15.20 4.86
C SER A 315 -11.68 16.34 4.31
N CYS A 316 -12.08 16.29 3.04
CA CYS A 316 -12.93 17.32 2.43
C CYS A 316 -14.16 16.70 1.78
N VAL A 317 -15.30 17.35 1.96
CA VAL A 317 -16.54 17.06 1.21
C VAL A 317 -16.73 18.14 0.14
N TRP A 318 -17.00 17.70 -1.09
CA TRP A 318 -17.12 18.54 -2.27
C TRP A 318 -18.52 18.43 -2.87
N ASP A 319 -19.15 19.58 -3.13
CA ASP A 319 -20.38 19.65 -3.92
C ASP A 319 -20.04 19.42 -5.39
N VAL A 320 -20.38 18.23 -5.91
CA VAL A 320 -20.01 17.82 -7.27
C VAL A 320 -20.68 18.72 -8.30
N ALA A 321 -21.99 18.91 -8.20
CA ALA A 321 -22.74 19.76 -9.12
C ALA A 321 -22.37 21.24 -8.99
N GLY A 322 -22.15 21.69 -7.75
CA GLY A 322 -21.73 23.06 -7.43
C GLY A 322 -20.27 23.38 -7.75
N LYS A 323 -19.43 22.36 -8.04
CA LYS A 323 -17.99 22.49 -8.31
C LYS A 323 -17.24 23.29 -7.26
N LYS A 324 -17.52 23.02 -5.99
CA LYS A 324 -16.95 23.77 -4.88
C LYS A 324 -16.73 22.89 -3.66
N LEU A 325 -15.78 23.30 -2.83
CA LEU A 325 -15.66 22.76 -1.48
C LEU A 325 -16.95 23.06 -0.73
N HIS A 326 -17.57 22.03 -0.16
CA HIS A 326 -18.64 22.20 0.81
C HIS A 326 -18.05 22.43 2.19
N GLN A 327 -17.13 21.55 2.61
CA GLN A 327 -16.50 21.67 3.92
C GLN A 327 -15.17 20.89 4.01
N GLN A 328 -14.23 21.41 4.80
CA GLN A 328 -12.97 20.75 5.16
C GLN A 328 -12.97 20.42 6.66
N TYR A 329 -12.65 19.16 6.99
CA TYR A 329 -12.73 18.60 8.33
C TYR A 329 -11.31 18.35 8.84
N HIS A 330 -10.96 18.97 9.97
CA HIS A 330 -9.64 18.87 10.59
C HIS A 330 -9.69 17.95 11.82
N GLY A 331 -10.21 16.74 11.63
CA GLY A 331 -10.34 15.75 12.70
C GLY A 331 -9.01 15.18 13.17
N HIS A 332 -8.14 14.84 12.21
CA HIS A 332 -6.92 14.12 12.49
C HIS A 332 -5.77 15.05 12.88
N LYS A 333 -4.97 14.59 13.85
CA LYS A 333 -3.73 15.29 14.27
C LYS A 333 -2.55 14.95 13.37
N ASP A 334 -2.69 13.94 12.55
CA ASP A 334 -1.73 13.45 11.58
C ASP A 334 -2.45 13.12 10.26
N CYS A 335 -1.76 12.51 9.31
CA CYS A 335 -2.25 12.19 7.97
C CYS A 335 -3.62 11.49 8.00
N CYS A 336 -4.57 11.95 7.18
CA CYS A 336 -5.84 11.27 6.95
C CYS A 336 -5.67 10.35 5.75
N LEU A 337 -5.64 9.04 5.99
CA LEU A 337 -5.18 8.05 5.02
C LEU A 337 -6.33 7.49 4.18
N ASP A 338 -7.50 7.25 4.79
CA ASP A 338 -8.66 6.74 4.07
C ASP A 338 -9.99 7.27 4.61
N VAL A 339 -11.00 7.26 3.74
CA VAL A 339 -12.35 7.76 4.00
C VAL A 339 -13.38 6.85 3.34
N ASP A 340 -14.55 6.71 3.98
CA ASP A 340 -15.65 5.94 3.41
C ASP A 340 -17.01 6.52 3.79
N TRP A 341 -18.00 6.37 2.91
CA TRP A 341 -19.35 6.86 3.13
C TRP A 341 -20.17 5.87 3.96
N LEU A 342 -20.85 6.37 5.00
CA LEU A 342 -21.86 5.58 5.73
C LEU A 342 -23.25 5.74 5.09
N ASN A 343 -23.53 6.95 4.59
CA ASN A 343 -24.67 7.35 3.78
C ASN A 343 -24.40 8.77 3.21
N ASP A 344 -25.35 9.38 2.51
CA ASP A 344 -25.17 10.71 1.90
C ASP A 344 -25.00 11.88 2.90
N ASN A 345 -25.19 11.64 4.20
CA ASN A 345 -25.10 12.66 5.25
C ASN A 345 -23.99 12.38 6.27
N MET A 346 -23.42 11.17 6.29
CA MET A 346 -22.40 10.77 7.25
C MET A 346 -21.28 9.98 6.58
N PHE A 347 -20.06 10.20 7.04
CA PHE A 347 -18.88 9.50 6.56
C PHE A 347 -17.93 9.17 7.70
N ALA A 348 -17.05 8.22 7.44
CA ALA A 348 -15.95 7.85 8.31
C ALA A 348 -14.62 8.29 7.69
N SER A 349 -13.64 8.57 8.55
CA SER A 349 -12.26 8.88 8.18
C SER A 349 -11.30 8.20 9.14
N CYS A 350 -10.13 7.81 8.67
CA CYS A 350 -9.08 7.22 9.49
C CYS A 350 -7.70 7.79 9.11
N GLY A 351 -6.71 7.59 9.99
CA GLY A 351 -5.40 8.18 9.75
C GLY A 351 -4.25 7.64 10.59
N ALA A 352 -3.08 8.23 10.35
CA ALA A 352 -1.82 7.94 11.05
C ALA A 352 -1.84 8.34 12.54
N ASP A 353 -2.84 9.13 12.96
CA ASP A 353 -3.08 9.42 14.37
C ASP A 353 -3.81 8.30 15.13
N ARG A 354 -4.06 7.16 14.45
CA ARG A 354 -4.57 5.90 15.02
C ARG A 354 -6.04 5.96 15.42
N GLN A 355 -6.75 6.96 14.91
CA GLN A 355 -8.15 7.20 15.22
C GLN A 355 -9.03 6.96 14.01
N VAL A 356 -10.27 6.56 14.25
CA VAL A 356 -11.35 6.61 13.27
C VAL A 356 -12.36 7.66 13.73
N HIS A 357 -12.72 8.58 12.85
CA HIS A 357 -13.69 9.64 13.12
C HIS A 357 -14.93 9.48 12.26
N ILE A 358 -16.10 9.61 12.89
CA ILE A 358 -17.40 9.69 12.20
C ILE A 358 -17.84 11.14 12.18
N PHE A 359 -18.20 11.63 10.99
CA PHE A 359 -18.63 12.99 10.75
C PHE A 359 -20.04 13.03 10.14
N SER A 360 -20.78 14.10 10.47
CA SER A 360 -21.91 14.56 9.67
C SER A 360 -21.41 15.58 8.66
N VAL A 361 -21.95 15.54 7.45
CA VAL A 361 -21.58 16.45 6.34
C VAL A 361 -21.81 17.94 6.69
N ASN A 362 -22.58 18.25 7.72
CA ASN A 362 -22.88 19.62 8.13
C ASN A 362 -22.28 20.02 9.49
N GLU A 363 -21.44 19.17 10.09
CA GLU A 363 -20.84 19.41 11.42
C GLU A 363 -19.32 19.40 11.33
N GLU A 364 -18.67 20.46 11.80
CA GLU A 364 -17.20 20.59 11.74
C GLU A 364 -16.46 19.58 12.61
N LYS A 365 -17.07 19.14 13.71
CA LYS A 365 -16.45 18.25 14.68
C LYS A 365 -16.91 16.81 14.47
N PRO A 366 -16.07 15.81 14.78
CA PRO A 366 -16.49 14.43 14.71
C PRO A 366 -17.60 14.17 15.75
N ILE A 367 -18.67 13.51 15.30
CA ILE A 367 -19.78 13.06 16.15
C ILE A 367 -19.32 11.93 17.06
N LYS A 368 -18.45 11.05 16.52
CA LYS A 368 -17.85 9.94 17.26
C LYS A 368 -16.40 9.77 16.85
N THR A 369 -15.59 9.40 17.83
CA THR A 369 -14.20 8.98 17.62
C THR A 369 -14.04 7.59 18.20
N PHE A 370 -13.55 6.66 17.38
CA PHE A 370 -13.10 5.35 17.81
C PHE A 370 -11.58 5.36 17.91
N GLY A 371 -11.06 4.80 18.99
CA GLY A 371 -9.64 4.64 19.22
C GLY A 371 -9.34 3.23 19.72
N GLY A 372 -8.06 2.89 19.77
CA GLY A 372 -7.59 1.60 20.26
C GLY A 372 -6.54 0.95 19.37
N HIS A 373 -6.44 1.36 18.11
CA HIS A 373 -5.29 1.01 17.28
C HIS A 373 -4.00 1.58 17.88
N THR A 374 -2.92 0.81 17.80
CA THR A 374 -1.62 1.20 18.38
C THR A 374 -0.64 1.73 17.34
N ASP A 375 -1.01 1.68 16.06
CA ASP A 375 -0.28 2.24 14.93
C ASP A 375 -1.23 2.77 13.85
N GLU A 376 -0.67 3.27 12.74
CA GLU A 376 -1.40 3.92 11.65
C GLU A 376 -2.55 3.06 11.10
N ILE A 377 -3.68 3.68 10.75
CA ILE A 377 -4.83 3.00 10.15
C ILE A 377 -4.79 3.22 8.64
N ASN A 378 -4.62 2.14 7.89
CA ASN A 378 -4.35 2.17 6.45
C ASN A 378 -5.61 2.28 5.60
N GLN A 379 -6.69 1.60 6.00
CA GLN A 379 -7.94 1.57 5.25
C GLN A 379 -9.14 1.41 6.20
N ILE A 380 -10.27 1.97 5.78
CA ILE A 380 -11.58 1.71 6.39
C ILE A 380 -12.61 1.31 5.33
N LYS A 381 -13.51 0.39 5.68
CA LYS A 381 -14.66 0.04 4.85
C LYS A 381 -15.91 -0.24 5.65
N CYS A 382 -17.00 0.42 5.29
CA CYS A 382 -18.34 0.12 5.79
C CYS A 382 -18.85 -1.17 5.16
N ASN A 383 -19.56 -1.99 5.94
CA ASN A 383 -20.22 -3.16 5.39
C ASN A 383 -21.44 -2.76 4.52
N PRO A 384 -21.88 -3.63 3.59
CA PRO A 384 -23.04 -3.34 2.74
C PRO A 384 -24.33 -3.05 3.53
N SER A 385 -24.50 -3.62 4.72
CA SER A 385 -25.67 -3.39 5.56
C SER A 385 -25.64 -2.06 6.35
N GLY A 386 -24.51 -1.35 6.36
CA GLY A 386 -24.33 -0.11 7.12
C GLY A 386 -24.22 -0.28 8.63
N THR A 387 -24.15 -1.52 9.13
CA THR A 387 -24.14 -1.78 10.58
C THR A 387 -22.73 -1.80 11.18
N ARG A 388 -21.70 -2.07 10.38
CA ARG A 388 -20.31 -2.26 10.82
C ARG A 388 -19.34 -1.46 9.97
N LEU A 389 -18.30 -0.95 10.62
CA LEU A 389 -17.14 -0.33 9.97
C LEU A 389 -15.90 -1.14 10.35
N ALA A 390 -15.11 -1.56 9.37
CA ALA A 390 -13.82 -2.19 9.62
C ALA A 390 -12.68 -1.19 9.41
N SER A 391 -11.63 -1.29 10.23
CA SER A 391 -10.38 -0.54 10.10
C SER A 391 -9.18 -1.48 10.19
N CYS A 392 -8.23 -1.40 9.25
CA CYS A 392 -7.00 -2.20 9.28
C CYS A 392 -5.78 -1.33 9.51
N SER A 393 -4.75 -1.86 10.17
CA SER A 393 -3.66 -1.05 10.70
C SER A 393 -2.29 -1.73 10.61
N ASP A 394 -1.26 -0.88 10.67
CA ASP A 394 0.13 -1.26 10.90
C ASP A 394 0.36 -1.98 12.23
N ASP A 395 -0.59 -1.88 13.17
CA ASP A 395 -0.56 -2.66 14.41
C ASP A 395 -0.89 -4.15 14.25
N MET A 396 -0.99 -4.62 13.00
CA MET A 396 -1.24 -6.01 12.61
C MET A 396 -2.67 -6.50 12.94
N THR A 397 -3.56 -5.60 13.34
CA THR A 397 -4.95 -5.92 13.65
C THR A 397 -5.92 -5.26 12.68
N THR A 398 -7.08 -5.89 12.55
CA THR A 398 -8.28 -5.24 12.01
C THR A 398 -9.29 -5.13 13.14
N ARG A 399 -9.96 -3.98 13.24
CA ARG A 399 -11.01 -3.74 14.24
C ARG A 399 -12.34 -3.50 13.57
N ILE A 400 -13.42 -3.98 14.19
CA ILE A 400 -14.78 -3.83 13.71
C ILE A 400 -15.58 -3.03 14.73
N TRP A 401 -16.17 -1.93 14.25
CA TRP A 401 -16.90 -0.96 15.03
C TRP A 401 -18.38 -0.98 14.69
N ASN A 402 -19.23 -0.71 15.68
CA ASN A 402 -20.66 -0.54 15.45
C ASN A 402 -20.94 0.88 14.95
N VAL A 403 -21.51 0.98 13.75
CA VAL A 403 -21.89 2.27 13.13
C VAL A 403 -23.37 2.32 12.76
N SER A 404 -24.19 1.37 13.23
CA SER A 404 -25.61 1.28 12.88
C SER A 404 -26.39 2.55 13.21
N LYS A 405 -26.04 3.23 14.31
CA LYS A 405 -26.62 4.52 14.74
C LYS A 405 -26.36 5.68 13.77
N PHE A 406 -25.32 5.57 12.93
CA PHE A 406 -24.86 6.63 12.03
C PHE A 406 -25.22 6.33 10.57
N SER A 407 -25.34 5.06 10.19
CA SER A 407 -25.64 4.67 8.81
C SER A 407 -27.14 4.49 8.55
N ALA A 408 -27.92 3.94 9.49
CA ALA A 408 -29.29 3.50 9.23
C ALA A 408 -30.30 4.66 9.17
N SER A 409 -31.25 4.58 8.22
CA SER A 409 -32.41 5.49 8.13
C SER A 409 -33.42 5.28 9.27
N THR A 410 -33.41 4.10 9.88
CA THR A 410 -34.14 3.75 11.10
C THR A 410 -33.13 3.22 12.13
N PRO A 411 -33.04 3.81 13.34
CA PRO A 411 -32.11 3.32 14.35
C PRO A 411 -32.45 1.88 14.70
N LEU A 412 -31.60 0.93 14.27
CA LEU A 412 -31.60 -0.39 14.88
C LEU A 412 -31.11 -0.18 16.33
N GLU A 413 -31.88 -0.66 17.30
CA GLU A 413 -31.49 -0.66 18.72
C GLU A 413 -30.07 -1.22 18.84
N ALA A 414 -29.15 -0.49 19.50
CA ALA A 414 -27.72 -0.81 19.57
C ALA A 414 -27.44 -2.22 20.09
N ASP A 415 -28.35 -2.73 20.91
CA ASP A 415 -28.32 -4.07 21.50
C ASP A 415 -28.59 -5.21 20.49
N SER A 416 -28.84 -4.89 19.21
CA SER A 416 -29.25 -5.85 18.18
C SER A 416 -28.11 -6.33 17.27
N ILE A 417 -26.91 -5.74 17.31
CA ILE A 417 -25.80 -6.13 16.42
C ILE A 417 -24.96 -7.23 17.08
N PRO A 418 -24.97 -8.48 16.59
CA PRO A 418 -24.25 -9.58 17.25
C PRO A 418 -22.75 -9.30 17.40
N GLY A 419 -22.18 -9.58 18.57
CA GLY A 419 -20.76 -9.32 18.87
C GLY A 419 -20.42 -7.86 19.14
N LEU A 420 -21.35 -6.93 18.91
CA LEU A 420 -21.19 -5.49 19.16
C LEU A 420 -22.40 -4.87 19.89
N GLY A 421 -23.24 -5.71 20.49
CA GLY A 421 -24.46 -5.34 21.22
C GLY A 421 -24.23 -5.30 22.73
N GLY A 422 -24.54 -4.16 23.35
CA GLY A 422 -24.43 -3.91 24.80
C GLY A 422 -24.75 -2.45 25.17
N SER A 423 -25.49 -2.30 26.28
CA SER A 423 -26.17 -1.07 26.71
C SER A 423 -25.35 0.22 26.67
N ASP A 424 -25.97 1.31 26.18
CA ASP A 424 -25.74 2.76 26.36
C ASP A 424 -24.31 3.34 26.36
N THR A 425 -23.28 2.51 26.21
CA THR A 425 -21.85 2.86 26.33
C THR A 425 -21.02 2.19 25.23
N SER A 426 -21.60 1.99 24.04
CA SER A 426 -21.08 1.16 22.94
C SER A 426 -19.69 1.58 22.40
N ASP A 427 -18.64 1.16 23.11
CA ASP A 427 -17.24 1.09 22.66
C ASP A 427 -16.80 -0.38 22.50
N GLN A 428 -17.75 -1.33 22.46
CA GLN A 428 -17.44 -2.71 22.08
C GLN A 428 -16.85 -2.73 20.66
N VAL A 429 -15.77 -3.49 20.53
CA VAL A 429 -14.99 -3.65 19.30
C VAL A 429 -14.64 -5.11 19.15
N THR A 430 -14.85 -5.66 17.95
CA THR A 430 -14.32 -6.98 17.60
C THR A 430 -12.93 -6.78 17.03
N ILE A 431 -11.93 -7.42 17.63
CA ILE A 431 -10.52 -7.32 17.19
C ILE A 431 -10.16 -8.62 16.46
N LEU A 432 -9.62 -8.48 15.26
CA LEU A 432 -9.13 -9.57 14.43
C LEU A 432 -7.61 -9.62 14.58
N GLU A 433 -7.12 -10.64 15.30
CA GLU A 433 -5.70 -10.84 15.59
C GLU A 433 -5.17 -12.10 14.93
N GLY A 434 -4.00 -12.00 14.29
CA GLY A 434 -3.31 -13.16 13.72
C GLY A 434 -2.39 -12.86 12.54
N HIS A 435 -2.51 -11.69 11.92
CA HIS A 435 -1.48 -11.24 10.97
C HIS A 435 -0.15 -10.98 11.69
N LYS A 436 0.95 -11.14 10.97
CA LYS A 436 2.32 -10.97 11.49
C LYS A 436 2.99 -9.68 11.02
N HIS A 437 2.27 -8.89 10.22
CA HIS A 437 2.71 -7.61 9.71
C HIS A 437 1.48 -6.72 9.50
N SER A 438 1.71 -5.45 9.16
CA SER A 438 0.71 -4.48 8.74
C SER A 438 -0.39 -5.09 7.85
N VAL A 439 -1.63 -4.75 8.18
CA VAL A 439 -2.81 -5.10 7.38
C VAL A 439 -3.13 -3.91 6.47
N SER A 440 -3.09 -4.16 5.16
CA SER A 440 -3.12 -3.13 4.12
C SER A 440 -4.48 -2.93 3.48
N THR A 441 -5.33 -3.97 3.44
CA THR A 441 -6.59 -3.93 2.69
C THR A 441 -7.67 -4.83 3.29
N ILE A 442 -8.93 -4.43 3.11
CA ILE A 442 -10.14 -5.07 3.64
C ILE A 442 -11.19 -5.27 2.54
N GLY A 443 -11.90 -6.40 2.59
CA GLY A 443 -13.12 -6.66 1.83
C GLY A 443 -14.22 -7.31 2.67
N TRP A 444 -15.46 -6.84 2.55
CA TRP A 444 -16.62 -7.44 3.20
C TRP A 444 -17.26 -8.53 2.33
N TYR A 445 -17.56 -9.68 2.94
CA TYR A 445 -18.17 -10.83 2.29
C TYR A 445 -19.43 -11.24 3.05
N GLN A 446 -20.60 -11.24 2.42
CA GLN A 446 -21.83 -11.79 3.02
C GLN A 446 -22.26 -13.12 2.37
N PRO A 447 -21.95 -14.29 2.95
CA PRO A 447 -22.31 -15.57 2.37
C PRO A 447 -23.80 -15.64 1.99
N PRO A 448 -24.14 -16.11 0.77
CA PRO A 448 -25.52 -16.15 0.30
C PRO A 448 -26.44 -16.90 1.25
N GLY A 449 -27.59 -16.30 1.58
CA GLY A 449 -28.58 -16.91 2.47
C GLY A 449 -28.22 -16.84 3.96
N THR A 450 -27.23 -16.03 4.35
CA THR A 450 -26.85 -15.81 5.75
C THR A 450 -26.89 -14.33 6.13
N GLU A 451 -27.16 -14.06 7.41
CA GLU A 451 -27.03 -12.73 8.01
C GLU A 451 -25.61 -12.47 8.54
N ASN A 452 -24.77 -13.50 8.61
CA ASN A 452 -23.41 -13.38 9.13
C ASN A 452 -22.49 -12.78 8.07
N GLU A 453 -22.02 -11.57 8.31
CA GLU A 453 -20.99 -10.97 7.47
C GLU A 453 -19.61 -11.50 7.87
N LEU A 454 -18.79 -11.81 6.88
CA LEU A 454 -17.39 -12.15 7.02
C LEU A 454 -16.55 -11.01 6.47
N ILE A 455 -15.28 -11.01 6.84
CA ILE A 455 -14.32 -9.99 6.41
C ILE A 455 -13.06 -10.66 5.94
N ALA A 456 -12.57 -10.25 4.78
CA ALA A 456 -11.29 -10.65 4.22
C ALA A 456 -10.28 -9.53 4.46
N THR A 457 -9.06 -9.89 4.88
CA THR A 457 -7.97 -8.94 5.13
C THR A 457 -6.71 -9.38 4.40
N GLY A 458 -6.06 -8.45 3.69
CA GLY A 458 -4.74 -8.65 3.07
C GLY A 458 -3.65 -7.99 3.90
N SER A 459 -2.50 -8.64 4.03
CA SER A 459 -1.39 -8.14 4.85
C SER A 459 -0.04 -8.25 4.15
N PHE A 460 0.89 -7.45 4.64
CA PHE A 460 2.30 -7.48 4.24
C PHE A 460 3.03 -8.73 4.74
N ASP A 461 2.40 -9.55 5.58
CA ASP A 461 2.90 -10.89 5.93
C ASP A 461 2.74 -11.92 4.80
N GLY A 462 2.16 -11.53 3.66
CA GLY A 462 1.92 -12.38 2.49
C GLY A 462 0.69 -13.28 2.64
N ALA A 463 -0.09 -13.13 3.72
CA ALA A 463 -1.33 -13.85 3.92
C ALA A 463 -2.55 -12.97 3.66
N THR A 464 -3.58 -13.60 3.13
CA THR A 464 -4.96 -13.11 3.17
C THR A 464 -5.75 -13.96 4.15
N ARG A 465 -6.55 -13.36 5.02
CA ARG A 465 -7.33 -14.10 6.03
C ARG A 465 -8.81 -13.78 5.90
N LEU A 466 -9.64 -14.79 6.12
CA LEU A 466 -11.10 -14.65 6.19
C LEU A 466 -11.54 -14.85 7.63
N TRP A 467 -12.32 -13.91 8.15
CA TRP A 467 -12.70 -13.85 9.56
C TRP A 467 -14.21 -13.78 9.71
N ASP A 468 -14.67 -14.32 10.83
CA ASP A 468 -16.03 -14.09 11.33
C ASP A 468 -16.11 -12.72 11.99
N SER A 469 -16.96 -11.83 11.46
CA SER A 469 -17.05 -10.42 11.91
C SER A 469 -17.65 -10.25 13.31
N VAL A 470 -18.30 -11.28 13.83
CA VAL A 470 -18.99 -11.27 15.13
C VAL A 470 -18.02 -11.70 16.22
N THR A 471 -17.39 -12.85 16.03
CA THR A 471 -16.53 -13.52 17.02
C THR A 471 -15.07 -13.12 16.93
N GLY A 472 -14.65 -12.55 15.81
CA GLY A 472 -13.26 -12.22 15.52
C GLY A 472 -12.37 -13.43 15.18
N ARG A 473 -12.97 -14.62 15.04
CA ARG A 473 -12.22 -15.85 14.75
C ARG A 473 -11.73 -15.85 13.31
N CYS A 474 -10.44 -16.15 13.12
CA CYS A 474 -9.90 -16.50 11.81
C CYS A 474 -10.49 -17.83 11.35
N LEU A 475 -11.26 -17.81 10.27
CA LEU A 475 -11.85 -19.01 9.67
C LEU A 475 -10.85 -19.66 8.73
N TYR A 476 -10.19 -18.87 7.88
CA TYR A 476 -9.24 -19.34 6.88
C TYR A 476 -8.07 -18.38 6.73
N ALA A 477 -6.91 -18.93 6.36
CA ALA A 477 -5.71 -18.19 6.02
C ALA A 477 -5.16 -18.71 4.68
N PHE A 478 -5.17 -17.85 3.68
CA PHE A 478 -4.60 -18.07 2.35
C PHE A 478 -3.17 -17.52 2.35
N ALA A 479 -2.17 -18.40 2.41
CA ALA A 479 -0.75 -18.03 2.54
C ALA A 479 0.06 -18.36 1.27
N ASP A 480 -0.57 -18.11 0.13
CA ASP A 480 -0.01 -18.41 -1.18
C ASP A 480 1.03 -17.39 -1.63
N HIS A 481 0.83 -16.11 -1.31
CA HIS A 481 1.78 -15.06 -1.66
C HIS A 481 3.09 -15.18 -0.87
N LYS A 482 4.22 -14.87 -1.54
CA LYS A 482 5.57 -14.87 -0.95
C LYS A 482 6.11 -13.48 -0.65
N ARG A 483 5.35 -12.45 -1.03
CA ARG A 483 5.61 -11.03 -0.78
C ARG A 483 4.31 -10.37 -0.32
N PRO A 484 4.35 -9.10 0.13
CA PRO A 484 3.16 -8.40 0.61
C PRO A 484 1.95 -8.50 -0.32
N VAL A 485 0.77 -8.67 0.28
CA VAL A 485 -0.51 -8.55 -0.44
C VAL A 485 -0.85 -7.06 -0.53
N TYR A 486 -0.95 -6.55 -1.76
CA TYR A 486 -1.26 -5.14 -2.02
C TYR A 486 -2.75 -4.95 -2.33
N ALA A 487 -3.32 -5.84 -3.14
CA ALA A 487 -4.70 -5.72 -3.61
C ALA A 487 -5.56 -6.89 -3.12
N LEU A 488 -6.81 -6.58 -2.77
CA LEU A 488 -7.83 -7.55 -2.43
C LEU A 488 -9.17 -7.02 -2.92
N ASP A 489 -9.92 -7.85 -3.64
CA ASP A 489 -11.28 -7.51 -4.01
C ASP A 489 -12.19 -8.75 -4.02
N ILE A 490 -13.47 -8.52 -3.72
CA ILE A 490 -14.50 -9.55 -3.70
C ILE A 490 -15.40 -9.31 -4.89
N SER A 491 -15.59 -10.34 -5.72
CA SER A 491 -16.44 -10.26 -6.90
C SER A 491 -17.85 -9.76 -6.56
N PRO A 492 -18.50 -8.96 -7.44
CA PRO A 492 -19.85 -8.43 -7.20
C PRO A 492 -20.94 -9.49 -6.99
N ASN A 493 -20.75 -10.70 -7.51
CA ASN A 493 -21.65 -11.84 -7.29
C ASN A 493 -21.42 -12.53 -5.92
N ASN A 494 -20.43 -12.06 -5.17
CA ASN A 494 -20.06 -12.50 -3.85
C ASN A 494 -19.62 -13.97 -3.78
N HIS A 495 -18.97 -14.49 -4.82
CA HIS A 495 -18.49 -15.87 -4.89
C HIS A 495 -16.97 -15.98 -4.80
N TRP A 496 -16.25 -14.99 -5.31
CA TRP A 496 -14.81 -15.05 -5.51
C TRP A 496 -14.09 -14.01 -4.67
N LEU A 497 -12.96 -14.42 -4.10
CA LEU A 497 -11.96 -13.53 -3.51
C LEU A 497 -10.75 -13.49 -4.42
N THR A 498 -10.31 -12.30 -4.80
CA THR A 498 -9.09 -12.10 -5.58
C THR A 498 -8.05 -11.37 -4.75
N THR A 499 -6.81 -11.82 -4.85
CA THR A 499 -5.68 -11.20 -4.16
C THR A 499 -4.52 -10.97 -5.12
N GLY A 500 -3.88 -9.80 -5.02
CA GLY A 500 -2.71 -9.41 -5.80
C GLY A 500 -1.54 -9.09 -4.88
N GLY A 501 -0.36 -9.63 -5.20
CA GLY A 501 0.83 -9.49 -4.36
C GLY A 501 2.02 -8.86 -5.07
N GLY A 502 2.99 -8.41 -4.27
CA GLY A 502 4.30 -7.95 -4.74
C GLY A 502 5.20 -9.06 -5.32
N ASP A 503 4.75 -10.31 -5.25
CA ASP A 503 5.35 -11.45 -5.91
C ASP A 503 4.83 -11.64 -7.35
N GLY A 504 3.91 -10.78 -7.78
CA GLY A 504 3.27 -10.77 -9.10
C GLY A 504 2.30 -11.88 -9.37
N TRP A 505 1.89 -12.57 -8.33
CA TRP A 505 0.76 -13.47 -8.43
C TRP A 505 -0.54 -12.69 -8.26
N LEU A 506 -1.52 -13.12 -9.05
CA LEU A 506 -2.92 -12.92 -8.78
C LEU A 506 -3.51 -14.29 -8.46
N HIS A 507 -4.19 -14.41 -7.32
CA HIS A 507 -4.88 -15.63 -6.92
C HIS A 507 -6.38 -15.37 -6.84
N VAL A 508 -7.18 -16.35 -7.27
CA VAL A 508 -8.64 -16.35 -7.08
C VAL A 508 -9.06 -17.58 -6.28
N TYR A 509 -9.85 -17.32 -5.25
CA TYR A 509 -10.38 -18.33 -4.33
C TYR A 509 -11.91 -18.36 -4.40
N ASP A 510 -12.48 -19.57 -4.32
CA ASP A 510 -13.89 -19.78 -4.05
C ASP A 510 -14.15 -19.50 -2.56
N LEU A 511 -15.00 -18.53 -2.23
CA LEU A 511 -15.31 -18.18 -0.84
C LEU A 511 -16.21 -19.21 -0.14
N LYS A 512 -16.96 -20.01 -0.90
CA LYS A 512 -17.80 -21.09 -0.37
C LYS A 512 -16.99 -22.32 0.00
N THR A 513 -16.06 -22.73 -0.85
CA THR A 513 -15.19 -23.90 -0.58
C THR A 513 -13.86 -23.54 0.08
N GLN A 514 -13.50 -22.26 0.11
CA GLN A 514 -12.22 -21.71 0.56
C GLN A 514 -11.00 -22.35 -0.11
N THR A 515 -11.12 -22.66 -1.40
CA THR A 515 -10.03 -23.24 -2.19
C THR A 515 -9.61 -22.31 -3.31
N LYS A 516 -8.32 -22.27 -3.62
CA LYS A 516 -7.79 -21.61 -4.81
C LYS A 516 -8.34 -22.31 -6.06
N ILE A 517 -8.99 -21.56 -6.94
CA ILE A 517 -9.56 -22.08 -8.18
C ILE A 517 -8.76 -21.68 -9.42
N TRP A 518 -8.01 -20.58 -9.33
CA TRP A 518 -7.25 -20.07 -10.46
C TRP A 518 -6.15 -19.12 -10.00
N SER A 519 -5.09 -19.02 -10.77
CA SER A 519 -4.07 -18.00 -10.58
C SER A 519 -3.40 -17.58 -11.88
N TRP A 520 -2.80 -16.40 -11.83
CA TRP A 520 -2.06 -15.82 -12.94
C TRP A 520 -0.81 -15.13 -12.42
N PHE A 521 0.25 -15.18 -13.22
CA PHE A 521 1.55 -14.61 -12.89
C PHE A 521 1.93 -13.53 -13.89
N ALA A 522 2.21 -12.32 -13.37
CA ALA A 522 2.51 -11.13 -14.17
C ALA A 522 3.85 -11.20 -14.92
N GLY A 523 4.73 -12.11 -14.54
CA GLY A 523 6.08 -12.24 -15.09
C GLY A 523 7.14 -11.98 -14.03
N ALA A 524 8.41 -12.16 -14.38
CA ALA A 524 9.51 -12.07 -13.42
C ALA A 524 10.12 -10.66 -13.29
N ASP A 525 9.91 -9.80 -14.29
CA ASP A 525 10.41 -8.41 -14.28
C ASP A 525 9.32 -7.48 -13.73
N ARG A 526 9.62 -6.80 -12.62
CA ARG A 526 8.68 -5.91 -11.90
C ARG A 526 7.30 -6.54 -11.74
N PRO A 527 7.20 -7.60 -10.93
CA PRO A 527 6.08 -8.50 -10.97
C PRO A 527 4.82 -7.93 -10.30
N GLY A 528 4.90 -6.90 -9.45
CA GLY A 528 3.83 -6.50 -8.54
C GLY A 528 2.46 -6.26 -9.18
N VAL A 529 1.41 -6.76 -8.51
CA VAL A 529 0.00 -6.43 -8.78
C VAL A 529 -0.46 -5.44 -7.70
N PHE A 530 -0.66 -4.17 -8.06
CA PHE A 530 -0.90 -3.10 -7.09
C PHE A 530 -2.38 -2.83 -6.81
N GLU A 531 -3.23 -2.93 -7.82
CA GLU A 531 -4.68 -2.72 -7.70
C GLU A 531 -5.43 -3.77 -8.52
N ILE A 532 -6.61 -4.14 -8.05
CA ILE A 532 -7.53 -5.08 -8.71
C ILE A 532 -8.92 -4.48 -8.65
N ASP A 533 -9.65 -4.56 -9.75
CA ASP A 533 -11.06 -4.13 -9.79
C ASP A 533 -11.91 -5.13 -10.57
N TRP A 534 -13.07 -5.47 -10.03
CA TRP A 534 -14.00 -6.42 -10.62
C TRP A 534 -15.13 -5.73 -11.41
N GLN A 535 -15.52 -6.35 -12.52
CA GLN A 535 -16.70 -5.96 -13.27
C GLN A 535 -17.51 -7.19 -13.69
N THR A 536 -18.75 -7.26 -13.21
CA THR A 536 -19.70 -8.32 -13.59
C THR A 536 -21.01 -7.69 -14.07
N HIS A 537 -21.45 -8.07 -15.27
CA HIS A 537 -22.75 -7.67 -15.82
C HIS A 537 -23.40 -8.81 -16.61
N LYS A 538 -24.41 -9.44 -15.99
CA LYS A 538 -25.03 -10.68 -16.48
C LYS A 538 -25.64 -10.56 -17.87
N SER A 539 -26.38 -9.48 -18.18
CA SER A 539 -27.11 -9.37 -19.45
C SER A 539 -26.20 -9.12 -20.66
N GLN A 540 -24.99 -8.60 -20.44
CA GLN A 540 -23.98 -8.44 -21.49
C GLN A 540 -22.91 -9.55 -21.44
N ASN A 541 -23.09 -10.57 -20.59
CA ASN A 541 -22.11 -11.65 -20.40
C ASN A 541 -20.69 -11.12 -20.11
N ILE A 542 -20.59 -10.07 -19.28
CA ILE A 542 -19.33 -9.49 -18.85
C ILE A 542 -19.01 -10.05 -17.47
N ASP A 543 -17.83 -10.64 -17.34
CA ASP A 543 -17.25 -11.03 -16.04
C ASP A 543 -15.74 -10.93 -16.15
N ARG A 544 -15.17 -9.86 -15.59
CA ARG A 544 -13.79 -9.45 -15.86
C ARG A 544 -13.10 -8.89 -14.63
N ILE A 545 -11.78 -8.98 -14.64
CA ILE A 545 -10.89 -8.40 -13.63
C ILE A 545 -9.92 -7.45 -14.33
N ALA A 546 -9.81 -6.22 -13.85
CA ALA A 546 -8.74 -5.31 -14.21
C ALA A 546 -7.62 -5.39 -13.18
N MET A 547 -6.38 -5.13 -13.61
CA MET A 547 -5.23 -5.06 -12.74
C MET A 547 -4.25 -3.96 -13.14
N ALA A 548 -3.71 -3.28 -12.15
CA ALA A 548 -2.62 -2.32 -12.27
C ALA A 548 -1.29 -3.01 -11.92
N LEU A 549 -0.30 -2.94 -12.82
CA LEU A 549 0.94 -3.71 -12.70
C LEU A 549 2.19 -2.82 -12.57
N GLU A 550 3.13 -3.29 -11.77
CA GLU A 550 4.46 -2.69 -11.59
C GLU A 550 5.26 -2.66 -12.91
N CYS A 551 5.00 -3.60 -13.82
CA CYS A 551 5.60 -3.66 -15.16
C CYS A 551 5.01 -2.66 -16.17
N ARG A 552 4.31 -1.61 -15.71
CA ARG A 552 3.77 -0.48 -16.53
C ARG A 552 2.59 -0.84 -17.42
N LEU A 553 2.09 -2.07 -17.27
CA LEU A 553 0.98 -2.59 -18.04
C LEU A 553 -0.31 -2.50 -17.23
N VAL A 554 -1.42 -2.42 -17.95
CA VAL A 554 -2.75 -2.62 -17.39
C VAL A 554 -3.27 -3.95 -17.93
N GLY A 555 -3.65 -4.86 -17.04
CA GLY A 555 -4.20 -6.15 -17.42
C GLY A 555 -5.72 -6.16 -17.35
N VAL A 556 -6.37 -6.86 -18.29
CA VAL A 556 -7.79 -7.20 -18.23
C VAL A 556 -7.91 -8.70 -18.47
N ILE A 557 -8.52 -9.40 -17.52
CA ILE A 557 -8.83 -10.83 -17.62
C ILE A 557 -10.32 -10.96 -17.95
N ASP A 558 -10.63 -11.68 -19.02
CA ASP A 558 -11.97 -12.13 -19.35
C ASP A 558 -12.25 -13.50 -18.72
N LEU A 559 -12.97 -13.50 -17.60
CA LEU A 559 -13.30 -14.72 -16.86
C LEU A 559 -14.28 -15.61 -17.62
N CYS A 560 -14.98 -15.09 -18.64
CA CYS A 560 -15.77 -15.92 -19.57
C CYS A 560 -14.94 -16.94 -20.33
N ARG A 561 -13.63 -16.70 -20.43
CA ARG A 561 -12.69 -17.53 -21.17
C ARG A 561 -11.77 -18.33 -20.26
N VAL A 562 -11.94 -18.21 -18.94
CA VAL A 562 -11.17 -18.96 -17.95
C VAL A 562 -11.99 -20.17 -17.48
N PRO A 563 -11.55 -21.42 -17.78
CA PRO A 563 -12.36 -22.62 -17.52
C PRO A 563 -12.78 -22.81 -16.05
N ALA A 564 -12.00 -22.31 -15.09
CA ALA A 564 -12.32 -22.37 -13.66
C ALA A 564 -13.68 -21.73 -13.32
N PHE A 565 -14.10 -20.73 -14.10
CA PHE A 565 -15.33 -19.95 -13.87
C PHE A 565 -16.51 -20.44 -14.71
N ALA A 566 -16.35 -21.51 -15.51
CA ALA A 566 -17.42 -22.04 -16.35
C ALA A 566 -18.50 -22.77 -15.55
N ASN A 567 -18.12 -23.49 -14.51
CA ASN A 567 -19.06 -24.30 -13.71
C ASN A 567 -20.03 -23.47 -12.87
N SER A 568 -19.64 -22.25 -12.45
CA SER A 568 -20.47 -21.35 -11.67
C SER A 568 -21.54 -20.61 -12.47
N ARG A 569 -21.55 -20.75 -13.80
CA ARG A 569 -22.55 -20.11 -14.67
C ARG A 569 -23.84 -20.92 -14.79
N ASN A 570 -23.79 -22.20 -14.43
CA ASN A 570 -24.90 -23.15 -14.51
C ASN A 570 -25.54 -23.44 -13.14
N SER A 571 -25.07 -22.79 -12.08
CA SER A 571 -25.56 -22.89 -10.69
C SER A 571 -26.05 -21.54 -10.20
#